data_AF-A0A209D979-F1
#
_entry.id   AF-A0A209D979-F1
#
_cell.length_a   1.000
_cell.length_b   1.000
_cell.length_c   1.000
_cell.angle_alpha   90.00
_cell.angle_beta   90.00
_cell.angle_gamma   90.00
#
_symmetry.space_group_name_H-M   'P 1'
#
loop_
_entity.id
_entity.type
_entity.pdbx_description
1 polymer ?
#
loop_
_entity_poly.entity_id
_entity_poly.type
_entity_poly.pdbx_seq_one_letter_code
_entity_poly.pdbx_strand_id
1 'polypeptide(L)'
;MTDPEEQRLVVTRAFDMLRADGFDVSCDPDLLEHDMPPPWIPEPSLGDRLGFLAKHIQASTHTRDMVANLSEVTAPGDGVLQRVVEILDTTAEWWEGFGEPAEHRYAQRLRTIAESLDSYAIELRAIRGDLADRHAVHPGKNRVRENQVAASTPAPPRVRAALAPSPTAAQRRAASALPATAAALRPVPPARPSSAPGR
;
A
#
# COMPACT_ATOMS: atom_id res chain seq x y z
N MET A 1 1.50 -30.51 -40.12
CA MET A 1 0.27 -30.78 -39.35
C MET A 1 0.73 -31.13 -37.95
N THR A 2 0.42 -30.30 -36.96
CA THR A 2 0.66 -30.62 -35.55
C THR A 2 -0.22 -31.80 -35.13
N ASP A 3 0.31 -32.65 -34.28
CA ASP A 3 -0.36 -33.83 -33.73
C ASP A 3 -1.59 -33.40 -32.89
N PRO A 4 -2.77 -34.02 -33.04
CA PRO A 4 -3.97 -33.68 -32.23
C PRO A 4 -3.73 -33.72 -30.71
N GLU A 5 -2.86 -34.61 -30.22
CA GLU A 5 -2.49 -34.69 -28.80
C GLU A 5 -1.66 -33.47 -28.37
N GLU A 6 -0.72 -33.03 -29.21
CA GLU A 6 0.05 -31.81 -28.99
C GLU A 6 -0.85 -30.56 -28.98
N GLN A 7 -1.89 -30.54 -29.81
CA GLN A 7 -2.89 -29.46 -29.83
C GLN A 7 -3.70 -29.40 -28.53
N ARG A 8 -4.15 -30.56 -28.02
CA ARG A 8 -4.87 -30.64 -26.73
C ARG A 8 -4.02 -30.12 -25.57
N LEU A 9 -2.74 -30.52 -25.49
CA LEU A 9 -1.82 -30.03 -24.46
C LEU A 9 -1.63 -28.51 -24.49
N VAL A 10 -1.52 -27.92 -25.67
CA VAL A 10 -1.38 -26.46 -25.83
C VAL A 10 -2.67 -25.74 -25.42
N VAL A 11 -3.83 -26.28 -25.79
CA VAL A 11 -5.14 -25.73 -25.42
C VAL A 11 -5.35 -25.79 -23.90
N THR A 12 -5.05 -26.92 -23.24
CA THR A 12 -5.16 -27.03 -21.78
C THR A 12 -4.26 -26.02 -21.08
N ARG A 13 -3.00 -25.88 -21.51
CA ARG A 13 -2.07 -24.92 -20.90
C ARG A 13 -2.56 -23.48 -21.05
N ALA A 14 -3.08 -23.11 -22.22
CA ALA A 14 -3.61 -21.76 -22.45
C ALA A 14 -4.87 -21.50 -21.63
N PHE A 15 -5.76 -22.49 -21.53
CA PHE A 15 -6.97 -22.42 -20.72
C PHE A 15 -6.65 -22.21 -19.24
N ASP A 16 -5.73 -23.01 -18.70
CA ASP A 16 -5.29 -22.91 -17.32
C ASP A 16 -4.63 -21.57 -17.00
N MET A 17 -3.79 -21.05 -17.92
CA MET A 17 -3.14 -19.76 -17.76
C MET A 17 -4.14 -18.61 -17.72
N LEU A 18 -5.14 -18.59 -18.62
CA LEU A 18 -6.16 -17.55 -18.65
C LEU A 18 -7.05 -17.59 -17.39
N ARG A 19 -7.36 -18.79 -16.90
CA ARG A 19 -8.13 -18.96 -15.67
C ARG A 19 -7.34 -18.50 -14.44
N ALA A 20 -6.04 -18.79 -14.39
CA ALA A 20 -5.14 -18.32 -13.32
C ALA A 20 -5.04 -16.78 -13.27
N ASP A 21 -5.06 -16.13 -14.44
CA ASP A 21 -5.10 -14.66 -14.56
C ASP A 21 -6.48 -14.05 -14.23
N GLY A 22 -7.46 -14.88 -13.84
CA GLY A 22 -8.79 -14.46 -13.40
C GLY A 22 -9.77 -14.16 -14.53
N PHE A 23 -9.45 -14.57 -15.78
CA PHE A 23 -10.41 -14.51 -16.87
C PHE A 23 -11.43 -15.66 -16.76
N ASP A 24 -12.70 -15.34 -16.97
CA ASP A 24 -13.76 -16.33 -17.10
C ASP A 24 -13.72 -16.93 -18.51
N VAL A 25 -13.07 -18.08 -18.63
CA VAL A 25 -12.90 -18.81 -19.90
C VAL A 25 -13.63 -20.14 -19.83
N SER A 26 -14.36 -20.46 -20.90
CA SER A 26 -15.05 -21.75 -21.07
C SER A 26 -14.44 -22.48 -22.26
N CYS A 27 -14.05 -23.74 -22.06
CA CYS A 27 -13.53 -24.63 -23.11
C CYS A 27 -14.30 -25.95 -23.07
N ASP A 28 -14.46 -26.58 -24.24
CA ASP A 28 -15.07 -27.90 -24.34
C ASP A 28 -14.16 -28.93 -23.66
N PRO A 29 -14.64 -29.76 -22.71
CA PRO A 29 -13.81 -30.75 -22.04
C PRO A 29 -13.11 -31.72 -22.99
N ASP A 30 -13.68 -32.03 -24.16
CA ASP A 30 -13.07 -32.95 -25.13
C ASP A 30 -11.80 -32.37 -25.80
N LEU A 31 -11.56 -31.07 -25.63
CA LEU A 31 -10.38 -30.35 -26.10
C LEU A 31 -9.29 -30.22 -25.02
N LEU A 32 -9.56 -30.64 -23.79
CA LEU A 32 -8.64 -30.54 -22.66
C LEU A 32 -8.04 -31.91 -22.32
N GLU A 33 -6.73 -31.96 -22.18
CA GLU A 33 -6.05 -33.11 -21.58
C GLU A 33 -6.34 -33.20 -20.07
N HIS A 34 -6.96 -34.30 -19.63
CA HIS A 34 -7.47 -34.46 -18.26
C HIS A 34 -6.45 -35.06 -17.29
N ASP A 35 -5.46 -35.79 -17.81
CA ASP A 35 -4.37 -36.39 -17.01
C ASP A 35 -3.13 -35.48 -16.94
N MET A 36 -3.27 -34.21 -17.35
CA MET A 36 -2.18 -33.26 -17.26
C MET A 36 -1.89 -32.95 -15.78
N PRO A 37 -0.61 -33.04 -15.33
CA PRO A 37 -0.25 -32.55 -14.01
C PRO A 37 -0.69 -31.09 -13.86
N PRO A 38 -0.96 -30.62 -12.62
CA PRO A 38 -1.44 -29.27 -12.38
C PRO A 38 -0.62 -28.28 -13.20
N PRO A 39 -1.26 -27.31 -13.87
CA PRO A 39 -0.55 -26.37 -14.71
C PRO A 39 0.61 -25.80 -13.92
N TRP A 40 1.81 -25.91 -14.48
CA TRP A 40 2.95 -25.14 -14.00
C TRP A 40 2.59 -23.69 -14.27
N ILE A 41 1.86 -23.06 -13.35
CA ILE A 41 1.68 -21.62 -13.34
C ILE A 41 3.10 -21.10 -13.16
N PRO A 42 3.66 -20.35 -14.13
CA PRO A 42 4.96 -19.75 -13.94
C PRO A 42 4.83 -18.85 -12.73
N GLU A 43 5.49 -19.21 -11.62
CA GLU A 43 5.58 -18.31 -10.48
C GLU A 43 6.10 -16.98 -11.00
N PRO A 44 5.42 -15.85 -10.71
CA PRO A 44 5.82 -14.56 -11.24
C PRO A 44 7.29 -14.34 -10.88
N SER A 45 8.06 -13.92 -11.88
CA SER A 45 9.50 -13.71 -11.69
C SER A 45 9.71 -12.68 -10.59
N LEU A 46 10.89 -12.68 -9.96
CA LEU A 46 11.22 -11.65 -8.98
C LEU A 46 11.04 -10.24 -9.57
N GLY A 47 11.41 -10.06 -10.84
CA GLY A 47 11.18 -8.81 -11.57
C GLY A 47 9.70 -8.44 -11.67
N ASP A 48 8.82 -9.39 -11.96
CA ASP A 48 7.37 -9.15 -12.02
C ASP A 48 6.81 -8.76 -10.65
N ARG A 49 7.25 -9.42 -9.58
CA ARG A 49 6.85 -9.09 -8.20
C ARG A 49 7.26 -7.66 -7.82
N LEU A 50 8.49 -7.25 -8.17
CA LEU A 50 8.94 -5.88 -7.99
C LEU A 50 8.16 -4.89 -8.88
N GLY A 51 7.79 -5.31 -10.09
CA GLY A 51 6.90 -4.55 -10.97
C GLY A 51 5.51 -4.33 -10.37
N PHE A 52 4.93 -5.35 -9.73
CA PHE A 52 3.68 -5.20 -8.99
C PHE A 52 3.81 -4.24 -7.81
N LEU A 53 4.92 -4.28 -7.07
CA LEU A 53 5.19 -3.33 -5.99
C LEU A 53 5.22 -1.88 -6.50
N ALA A 54 5.87 -1.63 -7.64
CA ALA A 54 5.87 -0.31 -8.28
C ALA A 54 4.44 0.15 -8.67
N LYS A 55 3.60 -0.76 -9.19
CA LYS A 55 2.19 -0.49 -9.49
C LYS A 55 1.39 -0.15 -8.21
N HIS A 56 1.63 -0.86 -7.10
CA HIS A 56 0.96 -0.57 -5.82
C HIS A 56 1.37 0.79 -5.23
N ILE A 57 2.65 1.17 -5.33
CA ILE A 57 3.14 2.50 -4.97
C ILE A 57 2.45 3.56 -5.84
N GLN A 58 2.38 3.34 -7.16
CA GLN A 58 1.70 4.23 -8.09
C GLN A 58 0.20 4.32 -7.81
N ALA A 59 -0.45 3.27 -7.29
CA ALA A 59 -1.86 3.26 -6.91
C ALA A 59 -2.13 3.90 -5.53
N SER A 60 -1.19 3.82 -4.58
CA SER A 60 -1.31 4.26 -3.17
C SER A 60 -1.94 5.64 -2.98
N THR A 61 -3.15 5.70 -2.42
CA THR A 61 -3.88 6.97 -2.25
C THR A 61 -3.65 7.59 -0.87
N HIS A 62 -3.29 6.77 0.11
CA HIS A 62 -3.05 7.17 1.47
C HIS A 62 -1.59 6.93 1.86
N THR A 63 -1.05 7.76 2.75
CA THR A 63 0.29 7.59 3.34
C THR A 63 0.48 6.20 3.96
N ARG A 64 -0.55 5.64 4.60
CA ARG A 64 -0.60 4.24 5.08
C ARG A 64 -0.26 3.22 3.99
N ASP A 65 -0.81 3.37 2.79
CA ASP A 65 -0.55 2.44 1.67
C ASP A 65 0.92 2.57 1.22
N MET A 66 1.43 3.80 1.17
CA MET A 66 2.84 4.06 0.86
C MET A 66 3.77 3.44 1.91
N VAL A 67 3.42 3.54 3.20
CA VAL A 67 4.18 2.94 4.30
C VAL A 67 4.21 1.43 4.20
N ALA A 68 3.07 0.80 3.89
CA ALA A 68 3.01 -0.65 3.67
C ALA A 68 3.93 -1.07 2.50
N ASN A 69 3.84 -0.41 1.35
CA ASN A 69 4.68 -0.71 0.20
C ASN A 69 6.18 -0.47 0.46
N LEU A 70 6.54 0.64 1.11
CA LEU A 70 7.93 0.91 1.50
C LEU A 70 8.44 -0.07 2.56
N SER A 71 7.56 -0.73 3.30
CA SER A 71 7.96 -1.75 4.26
C SER A 71 8.46 -3.00 3.57
N GLU A 72 7.85 -3.44 2.48
CA GLU A 72 8.37 -4.55 1.65
C GLU A 72 9.80 -4.25 1.13
N VAL A 73 10.10 -2.99 0.81
CA VAL A 73 11.42 -2.58 0.32
C VAL A 73 12.48 -2.55 1.43
N THR A 74 12.08 -2.13 2.63
CA THR A 74 13.01 -1.74 3.72
C THR A 74 12.91 -2.61 4.98
N ALA A 75 12.09 -3.67 4.96
CA ALA A 75 11.90 -4.57 6.08
C ALA A 75 13.25 -5.13 6.57
N PRO A 76 13.52 -5.13 7.88
CA PRO A 76 14.71 -5.78 8.43
C PRO A 76 14.62 -7.30 8.26
N GLY A 77 15.65 -7.91 7.70
CA GLY A 77 15.81 -9.37 7.54
C GLY A 77 15.31 -9.92 6.21
N ASP A 78 14.27 -9.33 5.63
CA ASP A 78 13.63 -9.86 4.40
C ASP A 78 13.27 -8.78 3.37
N GLY A 79 13.57 -7.52 3.63
CA GLY A 79 13.32 -6.43 2.68
C GLY A 79 14.16 -6.55 1.41
N VAL A 80 13.61 -6.06 0.31
CA VAL A 80 14.24 -6.12 -1.03
C VAL A 80 15.67 -5.56 -1.02
N LEU A 81 15.89 -4.38 -0.41
CA LEU A 81 17.23 -3.76 -0.40
C LEU A 81 18.25 -4.58 0.38
N GLN A 82 17.84 -5.19 1.48
CA GLN A 82 18.73 -6.04 2.26
C GLN A 82 19.12 -7.30 1.48
N ARG A 83 18.17 -7.93 0.76
CA ARG A 83 18.49 -9.07 -0.11
C ARG A 83 19.43 -8.69 -1.25
N VAL A 84 19.31 -7.49 -1.80
CA VAL A 84 20.25 -6.99 -2.82
C VAL A 84 21.65 -6.78 -2.23
N VAL A 85 21.76 -6.23 -1.02
CA VAL A 85 23.04 -6.09 -0.29
C VAL A 85 23.68 -7.47 -0.09
N GLU A 86 22.92 -8.44 0.42
CA GLU A 86 23.39 -9.83 0.61
C GLU A 86 23.90 -10.46 -0.70
N ILE A 87 23.21 -10.24 -1.82
CA ILE A 87 23.63 -10.73 -3.15
C ILE A 87 24.97 -10.09 -3.56
N LEU A 88 25.13 -8.78 -3.35
CA LEU A 88 26.36 -8.07 -3.71
C LEU A 88 27.55 -8.52 -2.87
N ASP A 89 27.36 -8.70 -1.56
CA ASP A 89 28.41 -9.19 -0.66
C ASP A 89 28.80 -10.63 -0.99
N THR A 90 27.81 -11.51 -1.20
CA THR A 90 28.06 -12.89 -1.65
C THR A 90 28.81 -12.92 -2.99
N THR A 91 28.48 -12.01 -3.91
CA THR A 91 29.18 -11.90 -5.20
C THR A 91 30.61 -11.37 -5.01
N ALA A 92 30.83 -10.44 -4.08
CA ALA A 92 32.16 -9.93 -3.75
C ALA A 92 33.06 -11.03 -3.18
N GLU A 93 32.54 -11.84 -2.26
CA GLU A 93 33.25 -13.01 -1.71
C GLU A 93 33.62 -14.00 -2.81
N TRP A 94 32.70 -14.25 -3.76
CA TRP A 94 32.98 -15.09 -4.91
C TRP A 94 34.13 -14.55 -5.79
N TRP A 95 34.19 -13.23 -5.99
CA TRP A 95 35.31 -12.60 -6.70
C TRP A 95 36.65 -12.72 -5.96
N GLU A 96 36.66 -12.64 -4.63
CA GLU A 96 37.89 -12.80 -3.85
C GLU A 96 38.45 -14.23 -3.90
N GLY A 97 37.59 -15.23 -4.12
CA GLY A 97 37.99 -16.62 -4.25
C GLY A 97 38.95 -16.90 -5.42
N PHE A 98 39.07 -15.99 -6.39
CA PHE A 98 39.99 -16.15 -7.53
C PHE A 98 41.42 -15.69 -7.24
N GLY A 99 41.64 -14.82 -6.25
CA GLY A 99 42.95 -14.51 -5.68
C GLY A 99 43.84 -13.51 -6.43
N GLU A 100 43.47 -13.02 -7.62
CA GLU A 100 44.25 -12.03 -8.38
C GLU A 100 43.90 -10.58 -7.98
N PRO A 101 44.85 -9.62 -8.08
CA PRO A 101 44.63 -8.24 -7.67
C PRO A 101 43.58 -7.49 -8.51
N ALA A 102 43.30 -7.92 -9.73
CA ALA A 102 42.23 -7.35 -10.55
C ALA A 102 40.83 -7.73 -10.01
N GLU A 103 40.69 -8.91 -9.42
CA GLU A 103 39.43 -9.44 -8.89
C GLU A 103 39.09 -8.82 -7.53
N HIS A 104 40.12 -8.54 -6.71
CA HIS A 104 39.98 -7.76 -5.49
C HIS A 104 39.37 -6.36 -5.74
N ARG A 105 39.68 -5.74 -6.88
CA ARG A 105 39.08 -4.44 -7.25
C ARG A 105 37.57 -4.56 -7.49
N TYR A 106 37.11 -5.65 -8.10
CA TYR A 106 35.68 -5.87 -8.33
C TYR A 106 34.96 -6.18 -7.02
N ALA A 107 35.54 -7.01 -6.16
CA ALA A 107 35.00 -7.28 -4.83
C ALA A 107 34.85 -6.01 -3.99
N GLN A 108 35.89 -5.17 -3.92
CA GLN A 108 35.82 -3.88 -3.21
C GLN A 108 34.74 -2.96 -3.78
N ARG A 109 34.60 -2.91 -5.11
CA ARG A 109 33.56 -2.09 -5.74
C ARG A 109 32.16 -2.58 -5.41
N LEU A 110 31.94 -3.90 -5.39
CA LEU A 110 30.66 -4.49 -5.01
C LEU A 110 30.30 -4.15 -3.56
N ARG A 111 31.25 -4.26 -2.62
CA ARG A 111 31.05 -3.85 -1.22
C ARG A 111 30.74 -2.38 -1.05
N THR A 112 31.44 -1.51 -1.79
CA THR A 112 31.15 -0.06 -1.77
C THR A 112 29.71 0.24 -2.21
N ILE A 113 29.21 -0.49 -3.22
CA ILE A 113 27.82 -0.37 -3.67
C ILE A 113 26.86 -0.90 -2.60
N ALA A 114 27.18 -2.03 -1.97
CA ALA A 114 26.39 -2.61 -0.89
C ALA A 114 26.26 -1.66 0.31
N GLU A 115 27.36 -1.07 0.77
CA GLU A 115 27.40 -0.04 1.84
C GLU A 115 26.54 1.18 1.50
N SER A 116 26.59 1.62 0.24
CA SER A 116 25.76 2.73 -0.24
C SER A 116 24.27 2.37 -0.21
N LEU A 117 23.91 1.15 -0.61
CA LEU A 117 22.52 0.68 -0.58
C LEU A 117 21.98 0.55 0.85
N ASP A 118 22.79 0.09 1.80
CA ASP A 118 22.37 0.02 3.20
C ASP A 118 22.13 1.43 3.78
N SER A 119 22.99 2.39 3.42
CA SER A 119 22.80 3.81 3.77
C SER A 119 21.47 4.35 3.22
N TYR A 120 21.15 4.08 1.95
CA TYR A 120 19.85 4.46 1.38
C TYR A 120 18.68 3.72 2.02
N ALA A 121 18.86 2.47 2.46
CA ALA A 121 17.82 1.75 3.18
C ALA A 121 17.48 2.43 4.52
N ILE A 122 18.47 2.95 5.24
CA ILE A 122 18.27 3.74 6.47
C ILE A 122 17.49 5.03 6.15
N GLU A 123 17.87 5.76 5.11
CA GLU A 123 17.16 6.98 4.70
C GLU A 123 15.70 6.69 4.30
N LEU A 124 15.45 5.63 3.54
CA LEU A 124 14.09 5.22 3.16
C LEU A 124 13.25 4.80 4.37
N ARG A 125 13.85 4.15 5.38
CA ARG A 125 13.15 3.86 6.64
C ARG A 125 12.77 5.14 7.39
N ALA A 126 13.62 6.17 7.37
CA ALA A 126 13.30 7.47 7.96
C ALA A 126 12.15 8.16 7.21
N ILE A 127 12.20 8.21 5.88
CA ILE A 127 11.11 8.75 5.04
C ILE A 127 9.80 8.00 5.31
N ARG A 128 9.86 6.67 5.44
CA ARG A 128 8.69 5.86 5.81
C ARG A 128 8.15 6.23 7.18
N GLY A 129 9.02 6.53 8.16
CA GLY A 129 8.63 7.04 9.48
C GLY A 129 7.85 8.35 9.37
N ASP A 130 8.39 9.33 8.64
CA ASP A 130 7.70 10.61 8.39
C ASP A 130 6.35 10.43 7.70
N LEU A 131 6.25 9.47 6.77
CA LEU A 131 4.98 9.14 6.11
C LEU A 131 3.98 8.48 7.06
N ALA A 132 4.45 7.61 7.96
CA ALA A 132 3.62 6.99 8.98
C ALA A 132 3.00 8.08 9.85
N ASP A 133 3.78 9.04 10.33
CA ASP A 133 3.29 10.11 11.21
C ASP A 133 2.26 11.03 10.53
N ARG A 134 2.35 11.23 9.20
CA ARG A 134 1.46 12.15 8.46
C ARG A 134 0.01 11.68 8.35
N HIS A 135 -0.23 10.37 8.27
CA HIS A 135 -1.57 9.77 8.16
C HIS A 135 -2.59 10.52 7.27
N ALA A 136 -2.16 10.98 6.09
CA ALA A 136 -2.98 11.78 5.18
C ALA A 136 -3.24 11.07 3.83
N VAL A 137 -4.31 11.49 3.15
CA VAL A 137 -4.57 11.18 1.73
C VAL A 137 -3.66 12.06 0.86
N HIS A 138 -3.08 11.47 -0.19
CA HIS A 138 -2.23 12.19 -1.13
C HIS A 138 -3.03 13.28 -1.88
N PRO A 139 -2.61 14.56 -1.84
CA PRO A 139 -3.42 15.69 -2.34
C PRO A 139 -3.72 15.60 -3.84
N GLY A 140 -2.78 15.08 -4.64
CA GLY A 140 -2.99 14.86 -6.08
C GLY A 140 -3.96 13.72 -6.41
N LYS A 141 -4.20 12.79 -5.47
CA LYS A 141 -5.09 11.63 -5.67
C LYS A 141 -6.48 11.85 -5.10
N ASN A 142 -6.61 12.75 -4.12
CA ASN A 142 -7.91 13.16 -3.60
C ASN A 142 -8.78 13.81 -4.70
N ARG A 143 -8.17 14.63 -5.57
CA ARG A 143 -8.84 15.24 -6.74
C ARG A 143 -9.32 14.23 -7.77
N VAL A 144 -8.57 13.13 -7.97
CA VAL A 144 -8.97 12.05 -8.90
C VAL A 144 -10.19 11.32 -8.37
N ARG A 145 -10.22 11.02 -7.06
CA ARG A 145 -11.39 10.39 -6.42
C ARG A 145 -12.61 11.31 -6.42
N GLU A 146 -12.44 12.59 -6.12
CA GLU A 146 -13.53 13.57 -6.14
C GLU A 146 -14.10 13.76 -7.54
N ASN A 147 -13.25 13.83 -8.57
CA ASN A 147 -13.69 13.88 -9.97
C ASN A 147 -14.36 12.58 -10.44
N GLN A 148 -13.90 11.41 -9.98
CA GLN A 148 -14.54 10.12 -10.28
C GLN A 148 -15.90 9.96 -9.58
N VAL A 149 -16.03 10.43 -8.33
CA VAL A 149 -17.31 10.44 -7.60
C VAL A 149 -18.28 11.44 -8.21
N ALA A 150 -17.80 12.60 -8.69
CA ALA A 150 -18.64 13.57 -9.41
C ALA A 150 -19.05 13.08 -10.81
N ALA A 151 -18.23 12.25 -11.45
CA ALA A 151 -18.55 11.62 -12.74
C ALA A 151 -19.36 10.31 -12.62
N SER A 152 -19.53 9.78 -11.41
CA SER A 152 -20.37 8.60 -11.17
C SER A 152 -21.83 9.02 -11.00
N THR A 153 -22.68 8.38 -11.81
CA THR A 153 -24.14 8.48 -11.90
C THR A 153 -24.83 8.79 -10.56
N PRO A 154 -25.91 9.60 -10.53
CA PRO A 154 -26.58 9.97 -9.27
C PRO A 154 -26.89 8.72 -8.46
N ALA A 155 -26.49 8.71 -7.18
CA ALA A 155 -26.72 7.58 -6.29
C ALA A 155 -28.21 7.14 -6.36
N PRO A 156 -28.49 5.84 -6.52
CA PRO A 156 -29.85 5.35 -6.68
C PRO A 156 -30.73 5.82 -5.51
N PRO A 157 -32.03 6.07 -5.73
CA PRO A 157 -32.91 6.77 -4.79
C PRO A 157 -32.95 6.13 -3.39
N ARG A 158 -32.70 4.82 -3.28
CA ARG A 158 -32.60 4.09 -2.00
C ARG A 158 -31.37 4.52 -1.17
N VAL A 159 -30.23 4.78 -1.81
CA VAL A 159 -29.01 5.27 -1.13
C VAL A 159 -29.19 6.71 -0.68
N ARG A 160 -29.87 7.54 -1.49
CA ARG A 160 -30.27 8.89 -1.09
C ARG A 160 -31.23 8.90 0.10
N ALA A 161 -32.18 7.97 0.16
CA ALA A 161 -33.10 7.85 1.28
C ALA A 161 -32.40 7.38 2.57
N ALA A 162 -31.40 6.51 2.47
CA ALA A 162 -30.61 6.05 3.61
C ALA A 162 -29.66 7.12 4.18
N LEU A 163 -29.18 8.03 3.32
CA LEU A 163 -28.34 9.17 3.70
C LEU A 163 -29.16 10.40 4.13
N ALA A 164 -30.49 10.35 4.01
CA ALA A 164 -31.34 11.42 4.51
C ALA A 164 -31.25 11.47 6.04
N PRO A 165 -31.00 12.66 6.64
CA PRO A 165 -30.90 12.79 8.08
C PRO A 165 -32.23 12.39 8.72
N SER A 166 -32.19 11.48 9.71
CA SER A 166 -33.40 11.08 10.43
C SER A 166 -34.10 12.29 11.05
N PRO A 167 -35.43 12.41 10.96
CA PRO A 167 -36.19 13.54 11.51
C PRO A 167 -35.95 13.72 13.02
N THR A 168 -35.63 12.64 13.72
CA THR A 168 -35.29 12.61 15.15
C THR A 168 -33.99 13.35 15.49
N ALA A 169 -33.04 13.47 14.55
CA ALA A 169 -31.80 14.23 14.75
C ALA A 169 -32.00 15.73 14.48
N ALA A 170 -32.89 16.09 13.54
CA ALA A 170 -33.27 17.48 13.28
C ALA A 170 -34.09 18.07 14.44
N GLN A 171 -35.01 17.29 15.02
CA GLN A 171 -35.78 17.70 16.20
C GLN A 171 -34.89 17.90 17.45
N ARG A 172 -33.84 17.09 17.63
CA ARG A 172 -32.88 17.28 18.74
C ARG A 172 -32.05 18.55 18.59
N ARG A 173 -31.71 18.99 17.37
CA ARG A 173 -31.03 20.27 17.13
C ARG A 173 -31.97 21.46 17.31
N ALA A 174 -33.23 21.35 16.90
CA ALA A 174 -34.22 22.42 17.09
C ALA A 174 -34.57 22.63 18.58
N ALA A 175 -34.63 21.57 19.38
CA ALA A 175 -34.87 21.67 20.82
C ALA A 175 -33.69 22.27 21.62
N SER A 176 -32.48 22.24 21.05
CA SER A 176 -31.28 22.86 21.65
C SER A 176 -31.20 24.37 21.41
N ALA A 177 -32.01 24.92 20.51
CA ALA A 177 -32.09 26.35 20.25
C ALA A 177 -33.23 26.97 21.07
N LEU A 178 -33.10 26.94 22.40
CA LEU A 178 -33.90 27.80 23.28
C LEU A 178 -33.39 29.24 23.16
N PRO A 179 -34.28 30.25 23.05
CA PRO A 179 -33.89 31.63 22.87
C PRO A 179 -33.25 32.18 24.15
N ALA A 180 -32.02 32.68 24.01
CA ALA A 180 -31.37 33.47 25.04
C ALA A 180 -32.03 34.85 25.12
N THR A 181 -32.96 35.05 26.05
CA THR A 181 -33.27 36.36 26.62
C THR A 181 -34.13 36.22 27.87
N ALA A 182 -33.54 36.53 29.04
CA ALA A 182 -34.04 37.58 29.93
C ALA A 182 -33.12 37.67 31.15
N ALA A 183 -32.51 38.84 31.30
CA ALA A 183 -31.76 39.24 32.48
C ALA A 183 -32.63 39.19 33.75
N ALA A 184 -32.11 38.60 34.82
CA ALA A 184 -32.57 38.84 36.17
C ALA A 184 -31.38 39.13 37.09
N LEU A 185 -31.38 40.38 37.54
CA LEU A 185 -30.65 41.08 38.60
C LEU A 185 -29.92 40.24 39.67
N ARG A 186 -28.73 40.76 40.02
CA ARG A 186 -27.70 40.31 40.99
C ARG A 186 -28.21 40.14 42.44
N PRO A 187 -27.37 39.56 43.32
CA PRO A 187 -26.67 40.47 44.24
C PRO A 187 -25.15 40.25 44.31
N VAL A 188 -24.48 41.37 44.55
CA VAL A 188 -23.04 41.55 44.73
C VAL A 188 -22.61 40.98 46.09
N PRO A 189 -21.55 40.16 46.19
CA PRO A 189 -20.96 39.83 47.47
C PRO A 189 -20.09 40.99 47.99
N PRO A 190 -20.11 41.28 49.31
CA PRO A 190 -19.32 42.36 49.88
C PRO A 190 -17.81 42.05 49.82
N ALA A 191 -17.01 43.10 49.64
CA ALA A 191 -15.56 43.01 49.54
C ALA A 191 -14.84 43.14 50.90
N ARG A 192 -13.92 42.18 51.15
CA ARG A 192 -12.60 42.23 51.84
C ARG A 192 -12.52 42.57 53.34
N PRO A 193 -11.52 42.02 54.08
CA PRO A 193 -10.08 42.36 53.94
C PRO A 193 -9.16 41.12 53.88
N SER A 194 -8.14 41.07 53.02
CA SER A 194 -6.75 41.54 53.23
C SER A 194 -6.07 41.06 54.51
N SER A 195 -5.28 39.99 54.37
CA SER A 195 -4.09 39.73 55.20
C SER A 195 -3.21 38.66 54.53
N ALA A 196 -2.09 39.10 53.99
CA ALA A 196 -0.82 38.35 53.92
C ALA A 196 0.21 39.22 54.68
N PRO A 197 1.41 38.74 55.09
CA PRO A 197 2.04 37.43 54.86
C PRO A 197 2.62 36.80 56.17
N GLY A 198 3.17 35.58 56.12
CA GLY A 198 3.93 35.06 57.26
C GLY A 198 4.54 33.66 57.08
N ARG A 199 5.79 33.66 56.59
CA ARG A 199 6.86 32.63 56.68
C ARG A 199 6.65 31.24 56.08
#